data_AF-A0A3L6JR80-F1
#
_entry.id   AF-A0A3L6JR80-F1
#
_cell.length_a   1.000
_cell.length_b   1.000
_cell.length_c   1.000
_cell.angle_alpha   90.00
_cell.angle_beta   90.00
_cell.angle_gamma   90.00
#
_symmetry.space_group_name_H-M   'P 1'
#
loop_
_entity.id
_entity.type
_entity.pdbx_description
1 polymer ?
#
loop_
_entity_poly.entity_id
_entity_poly.type
_entity_poly.pdbx_seq_one_letter_code
_entity_poly.pdbx_strand_id
1 'polypeptide(L)'
;MDYSSLKRSELFTFFHIVEVSRLKASVDGLTRVSLKPGGFQEFIDIEVGIDEASLLRFMTLIMDRHWVGDVCSVNPFAKDITKTFMATVFPEEDLPLAKDIIDGIWNLTGASDKVYHLKQPTEVEESYDPQVVLAQRVYLGEKDRFDMLMPSSELIIENTTVGTKQILRLTIDTF
;
A
#
# COMPACT_ATOMS: atom_id res chain seq x y z
N MET A 1 -5.18 -13.28 8.69
CA MET A 1 -4.14 -14.18 8.12
C MET A 1 -3.01 -14.38 9.14
N ASP A 2 -2.35 -15.53 9.21
CA ASP A 2 -1.16 -15.71 10.05
C ASP A 2 0.14 -15.27 9.35
N TYR A 3 1.15 -14.88 10.13
CA TYR A 3 2.42 -14.36 9.60
C TYR A 3 3.19 -15.37 8.74
N SER A 4 3.07 -16.68 9.00
CA SER A 4 3.75 -17.69 8.18
C SER A 4 3.10 -17.81 6.80
N SER A 5 1.78 -17.70 6.72
CA SER A 5 1.05 -17.61 5.45
C SER A 5 1.36 -16.33 4.70
N LEU A 6 1.44 -15.19 5.40
CA LEU A 6 1.85 -13.91 4.79
C LEU A 6 3.24 -14.02 4.12
N LYS A 7 4.21 -14.68 4.76
CA LYS A 7 5.55 -14.89 4.18
C LYS A 7 5.57 -15.75 2.91
N ARG A 8 4.50 -16.49 2.63
CA ARG A 8 4.35 -17.31 1.40
C ARG A 8 3.54 -16.61 0.30
N SER A 9 3.04 -15.39 0.56
CA SER A 9 2.26 -14.62 -0.40
C SER A 9 3.08 -14.17 -1.61
N GLU A 10 2.39 -13.74 -2.67
CA GLU A 10 3.01 -13.09 -3.81
C GLU A 10 3.82 -11.85 -3.40
N LEU A 11 3.32 -11.07 -2.43
CA LEU A 11 4.03 -9.90 -1.91
C LEU A 11 5.45 -10.26 -1.43
N PHE A 12 5.60 -11.35 -0.68
CA PHE A 12 6.92 -11.76 -0.17
C PHE A 12 7.78 -12.42 -1.24
N THR A 13 7.18 -13.26 -2.07
CA THR A 13 7.93 -14.07 -3.03
C THR A 13 8.37 -13.27 -4.26
N PHE A 14 7.51 -12.40 -4.79
CA PHE A 14 7.79 -11.56 -5.96
C PHE A 14 8.72 -10.39 -5.61
N PHE A 15 8.48 -9.69 -4.51
CA PHE A 15 9.33 -8.55 -4.09
C PHE A 15 10.53 -8.98 -3.23
N HIS A 16 10.73 -10.29 -3.01
CA HIS A 16 11.81 -10.85 -2.18
C HIS A 16 11.92 -10.16 -0.81
N ILE A 17 10.78 -10.00 -0.14
CA ILE A 17 10.74 -9.29 1.15
C ILE A 17 11.44 -10.12 2.23
N VAL A 18 12.33 -9.46 2.96
CA VAL A 18 13.10 -10.05 4.06
C VAL A 18 12.84 -9.32 5.37
N GLU A 19 12.91 -10.08 6.46
CA GLU A 19 12.85 -9.56 7.81
C GLU A 19 14.20 -8.94 8.20
N VAL A 20 14.17 -7.68 8.62
CA VAL A 20 15.37 -6.91 9.01
C VAL A 20 15.47 -6.80 10.53
N SER A 21 14.34 -6.64 11.21
CA SER A 21 14.29 -6.59 12.66
C SER A 21 12.97 -7.11 13.20
N ARG A 22 13.01 -7.54 14.47
CA ARG A 22 11.84 -7.99 15.22
C ARG A 22 11.93 -7.49 16.65
N LEU A 23 10.94 -6.71 17.05
CA LEU A 23 10.78 -6.21 18.41
C LEU A 23 9.61 -6.96 19.05
N LYS A 24 9.92 -7.70 20.12
CA LYS A 24 8.90 -8.42 20.88
C LYS A 24 7.97 -7.43 21.59
N ALA A 25 6.71 -7.83 21.74
CA ALA A 25 5.69 -7.07 22.43
C ALA A 25 6.18 -6.54 23.79
N SER A 26 6.04 -5.23 24.01
CA SER A 26 6.38 -4.61 25.30
C SER A 26 5.19 -3.92 25.97
N VAL A 27 4.30 -3.26 25.22
CA VAL A 27 3.22 -2.44 25.82
C VAL A 27 1.84 -2.71 25.18
N ASP A 28 1.77 -2.94 23.87
CA ASP A 28 0.55 -3.14 23.10
C ASP A 28 0.21 -4.62 22.84
N GLY A 29 1.04 -5.55 23.33
CA GLY A 29 0.87 -6.99 23.06
C GLY A 29 1.26 -7.40 21.63
N LEU A 30 1.77 -6.48 20.81
CA LEU A 30 2.12 -6.74 19.42
C LEU A 30 3.62 -6.93 19.25
N THR A 31 4.01 -8.03 18.59
CA THR A 31 5.36 -8.15 18.05
C THR A 31 5.42 -7.35 16.76
N ARG A 32 6.32 -6.38 16.70
CA ARG A 32 6.55 -5.56 15.52
C ARG A 32 7.72 -6.11 14.71
N VAL A 33 7.52 -6.25 13.42
CA VAL A 33 8.52 -6.77 12.50
C VAL A 33 8.77 -5.72 11.42
N SER A 34 10.03 -5.31 11.28
CA SER A 34 10.44 -4.42 10.18
C SER A 34 10.97 -5.24 9.03
N LEU A 35 10.47 -4.96 7.84
CA LEU A 35 10.74 -5.69 6.61
C LEU A 35 11.28 -4.75 5.54
N LYS A 36 12.07 -5.31 4.62
CA LYS A 36 12.58 -4.62 3.43
C LYS A 36 12.36 -5.49 2.18
N PRO A 37 11.98 -4.90 1.03
CA PRO A 37 11.98 -5.63 -0.24
C PRO A 37 13.41 -5.94 -0.71
N GLY A 38 13.55 -6.83 -1.69
CA GLY A 38 14.85 -7.13 -2.30
C GLY A 38 15.42 -5.95 -3.10
N GLY A 39 14.56 -5.16 -3.75
CA GLY A 39 14.92 -3.96 -4.52
C GLY A 39 14.26 -2.69 -3.98
N PHE A 40 14.81 -1.50 -4.33
CA PHE A 40 14.32 -0.18 -3.88
C PHE A 40 14.26 -0.02 -2.34
N GLN A 41 15.19 -0.67 -1.64
CA GLN A 41 15.25 -0.68 -0.17
C GLN A 41 15.44 0.72 0.45
N GLU A 42 16.01 1.65 -0.29
CA GLU A 42 16.22 3.03 0.11
C GLU A 42 14.92 3.86 0.12
N PHE A 43 13.90 3.40 -0.63
CA PHE A 43 12.62 4.09 -0.79
C PHE A 43 11.47 3.42 -0.08
N ILE A 44 11.61 2.14 0.28
CA ILE A 44 10.50 1.32 0.78
C ILE A 44 10.84 0.75 2.16
N ASP A 45 9.95 0.96 3.12
CA ASP A 45 9.94 0.33 4.44
C ASP A 45 8.60 -0.36 4.63
N ILE A 46 8.59 -1.50 5.31
CA ILE A 46 7.36 -2.23 5.62
C ILE A 46 7.37 -2.57 7.11
N GLU A 47 6.27 -2.27 7.81
CA GLU A 47 6.06 -2.66 9.21
C GLU A 47 4.91 -3.66 9.29
N VAL A 48 5.09 -4.69 10.10
CA VAL A 48 4.06 -5.70 10.40
C VAL A 48 3.86 -5.74 11.92
N GLY A 49 2.62 -5.61 12.37
CA GLY A 49 2.21 -5.92 13.73
C GLY A 49 1.52 -7.28 13.78
N ILE A 50 2.04 -8.19 14.60
CA ILE A 50 1.43 -9.51 14.83
C ILE A 50 1.14 -9.71 16.33
N ASP A 51 0.03 -10.39 16.63
CA ASP A 51 -0.33 -10.74 18.01
C ASP A 51 0.39 -11.99 18.51
N GLU A 52 0.10 -12.40 19.74
CA GLU A 52 0.69 -13.59 20.38
C GLU A 52 0.34 -14.90 19.64
N ALA A 53 -0.77 -14.94 18.91
CA ALA A 53 -1.17 -16.05 18.07
C ALA A 53 -0.50 -16.01 16.68
N SER A 54 0.43 -15.08 16.45
CA SER A 54 1.06 -14.81 15.16
C SER A 54 0.09 -14.41 14.06
N LEU A 55 -1.09 -13.88 14.43
CA LEU A 55 -2.04 -13.31 13.49
C LEU A 55 -1.62 -11.89 13.15
N LEU A 56 -1.73 -11.55 11.87
CA LEU A 56 -1.55 -10.19 11.39
C LEU A 56 -2.61 -9.29 12.03
N ARG A 57 -2.18 -8.18 12.63
CA ARG A 57 -3.03 -7.14 13.20
C ARG A 57 -2.97 -5.86 12.41
N PHE A 58 -1.80 -5.54 11.88
CA PHE A 58 -1.67 -4.48 10.90
C PHE A 58 -0.48 -4.73 9.99
N MET A 59 -0.51 -4.13 8.81
CA MET A 59 0.65 -3.98 7.96
C MET A 59 0.69 -2.57 7.40
N THR A 60 1.87 -1.96 7.41
CA THR A 60 2.10 -0.63 6.84
C THR A 60 3.16 -0.71 5.75
N LEU A 61 2.81 -0.28 4.54
CA LEU A 61 3.75 0.03 3.47
C LEU A 61 4.11 1.51 3.54
N ILE A 62 5.39 1.81 3.69
CA ILE A 62 5.94 3.16 3.78
C ILE A 62 6.83 3.39 2.57
N MET A 63 6.55 4.43 1.81
CA MET A 63 7.31 4.76 0.61
C MET A 63 7.76 6.23 0.61
N ASP A 64 8.95 6.51 0.09
CA ASP A 64 9.39 7.88 -0.17
C ASP A 64 8.49 8.54 -1.21
N ARG A 65 7.92 9.71 -0.87
CA ARG A 65 6.98 10.44 -1.72
C ARG A 65 7.58 10.80 -3.09
N HIS A 66 8.84 11.22 -3.12
CA HIS A 66 9.51 11.59 -4.37
C HIS A 66 9.69 10.37 -5.28
N TRP A 67 9.86 9.19 -4.70
CA TRP A 67 10.00 7.95 -5.46
C TRP A 67 8.68 7.43 -6.01
N VAL A 68 7.57 7.60 -5.27
CA VAL A 68 6.23 7.24 -5.76
C VAL A 68 5.78 8.16 -6.90
N GLY A 69 6.10 9.45 -6.82
CA GLY A 69 5.81 10.44 -7.85
C GLY A 69 4.70 11.42 -7.47
N ASP A 70 3.95 11.93 -8.44
CA ASP A 70 2.86 12.88 -8.23
C ASP A 70 1.90 12.89 -9.44
N VAL A 71 1.03 13.90 -9.53
CA VAL A 71 0.11 14.12 -10.65
C VAL A 71 0.79 14.19 -12.03
N CYS A 72 2.08 14.54 -12.09
CA CYS A 72 2.82 14.65 -13.34
C CYS A 72 3.37 13.30 -13.81
N SER A 73 3.88 12.49 -12.88
CA SER A 73 4.56 11.22 -13.17
C SER A 73 4.37 10.29 -11.98
N VAL A 74 3.85 9.08 -12.23
CA VAL A 74 3.69 8.05 -11.19
C VAL A 74 4.61 6.88 -11.48
N ASN A 75 5.42 6.49 -10.50
CA ASN A 75 6.34 5.37 -10.66
C ASN A 75 5.58 4.04 -10.80
N PRO A 76 5.73 3.30 -11.91
CA PRO A 76 5.04 2.03 -12.10
C PRO A 76 5.34 0.98 -11.03
N PHE A 77 6.57 0.95 -10.51
CA PHE A 77 6.97 0.02 -9.44
C PHE A 77 6.27 0.33 -8.13
N ALA A 78 6.04 1.62 -7.83
CA ALA A 78 5.28 2.02 -6.66
C ALA A 78 3.82 1.56 -6.76
N LYS A 79 3.20 1.68 -7.94
CA LYS A 79 1.84 1.16 -8.18
C LYS A 79 1.76 -0.35 -8.05
N ASP A 80 2.75 -1.06 -8.61
CA ASP A 80 2.80 -2.53 -8.59
C ASP A 80 2.89 -3.06 -7.16
N ILE A 81 3.85 -2.58 -6.37
CA ILE A 81 3.95 -3.00 -4.96
C ILE A 81 2.74 -2.57 -4.15
N THR A 82 2.16 -1.39 -4.41
CA THR A 82 0.92 -0.95 -3.73
C THR A 82 -0.23 -1.91 -3.99
N LYS A 83 -0.46 -2.27 -5.25
CA LYS A 83 -1.51 -3.21 -5.65
C LYS A 83 -1.33 -4.57 -4.99
N THR A 84 -0.13 -5.15 -5.10
CA THR A 84 0.15 -6.47 -4.52
C THR A 84 0.06 -6.44 -3.00
N PHE A 85 0.51 -5.35 -2.37
CA PHE A 85 0.38 -5.13 -0.93
C PHE A 85 -1.09 -5.16 -0.49
N MET A 86 -1.93 -4.31 -1.09
CA MET A 86 -3.34 -4.22 -0.73
C MET A 86 -4.07 -5.55 -0.98
N ALA A 87 -3.86 -6.17 -2.15
CA ALA A 87 -4.48 -7.45 -2.49
C ALA A 87 -4.05 -8.61 -1.58
N THR A 88 -2.85 -8.53 -0.98
CA THR A 88 -2.34 -9.57 -0.06
C THR A 88 -2.85 -9.38 1.36
N VAL A 89 -2.96 -8.13 1.82
CA VAL A 89 -3.16 -7.83 3.25
C VAL A 89 -4.63 -7.77 3.63
N PHE A 90 -5.52 -7.34 2.72
CA PHE A 90 -6.95 -7.29 3.02
C PHE A 90 -7.51 -8.67 3.40
N PRO A 91 -8.37 -8.74 4.43
CA PRO A 91 -9.22 -9.89 4.65
C PRO A 91 -10.04 -10.21 3.39
N GLU A 92 -10.30 -11.50 3.13
CA GLU A 92 -11.02 -11.94 1.92
C GLU A 92 -12.40 -11.29 1.79
N GLU A 93 -13.06 -11.01 2.92
CA GLU A 93 -14.37 -10.35 2.98
C GLU A 93 -14.36 -8.87 2.61
N ASP A 94 -13.21 -8.19 2.75
CA ASP A 94 -13.06 -6.76 2.46
C ASP A 94 -12.55 -6.52 1.04
N LEU A 95 -11.97 -7.53 0.39
CA LEU A 95 -11.45 -7.43 -0.99
C LEU A 95 -12.47 -6.89 -2.00
N PRO A 96 -13.77 -7.25 -1.98
CA PRO A 96 -14.74 -6.67 -2.89
C PRO A 96 -14.91 -5.16 -2.72
N LEU A 97 -14.81 -4.64 -1.49
CA LEU A 97 -14.92 -3.20 -1.19
C LEU A 97 -13.63 -2.47 -1.54
N ALA A 98 -12.48 -3.09 -1.27
CA ALA A 98 -11.17 -2.51 -1.57
C ALA A 98 -10.84 -2.52 -3.07
N LYS A 99 -11.50 -3.37 -3.87
CA LYS A 99 -11.17 -3.60 -5.28
C LYS A 99 -11.12 -2.31 -6.09
N ASP A 100 -12.13 -1.46 -5.98
CA ASP A 100 -12.21 -0.23 -6.78
C ASP A 100 -11.10 0.77 -6.40
N ILE A 101 -10.67 0.77 -5.13
CA ILE A 101 -9.51 1.55 -4.68
C ILE A 101 -8.22 1.00 -5.28
N ILE A 102 -8.04 -0.33 -5.22
CA ILE A 102 -6.85 -1.01 -5.75
C ILE A 102 -6.72 -0.77 -7.27
N ASP A 103 -7.81 -0.97 -8.01
CA ASP A 103 -7.86 -0.76 -9.45
C ASP A 103 -7.70 0.74 -9.78
N GLY A 104 -8.30 1.62 -8.98
CA GLY A 104 -8.15 3.07 -9.10
C GLY A 104 -6.69 3.53 -8.99
N ILE A 105 -5.95 3.05 -7.98
CA ILE A 105 -4.52 3.37 -7.81
C ILE A 105 -3.69 2.75 -8.93
N TRP A 106 -3.96 1.50 -9.30
CA TRP A 106 -3.23 0.79 -10.37
C TRP A 106 -3.30 1.52 -11.71
N ASN A 107 -4.49 2.03 -12.05
CA ASN A 107 -4.77 2.71 -13.31
C ASN A 107 -4.35 4.19 -13.33
N LEU A 108 -3.74 4.72 -12.26
CA LEU A 108 -3.21 6.09 -12.25
C LEU A 108 -2.16 6.28 -13.36
N THR A 109 -2.32 7.35 -14.12
CA THR A 109 -1.35 7.83 -15.10
C THR A 109 -1.00 9.27 -14.77
N GLY A 110 0.28 9.60 -14.76
CA GLY A 110 0.74 10.97 -14.66
C GLY A 110 0.40 11.75 -15.93
N ALA A 111 0.19 13.06 -15.81
CA ALA A 111 -0.11 13.94 -16.94
C ALA A 111 0.96 13.89 -18.06
N SER A 112 2.19 13.47 -17.73
CA SER A 112 3.30 13.34 -18.66
C SER A 112 3.61 11.90 -19.09
N ASP A 113 2.86 10.91 -18.60
CA ASP A 113 3.01 9.49 -18.93
C ASP A 113 2.48 9.23 -20.35
N LYS A 114 3.28 9.59 -21.37
CA LYS A 114 2.95 9.31 -22.77
C LYS A 114 3.14 7.84 -23.08
N VAL A 115 2.07 7.06 -22.97
CA VAL A 115 2.01 5.72 -23.54
C VAL A 115 1.60 5.83 -25.01
N TYR A 116 2.55 5.64 -25.93
CA TYR A 116 2.25 5.51 -27.35
C TYR A 116 1.57 4.16 -27.61
N HIS A 117 0.25 4.12 -27.51
CA HIS A 117 -0.51 2.91 -27.82
C HIS A 117 -0.66 2.70 -29.33
N LEU A 118 -0.29 1.51 -29.82
CA LEU A 118 -0.53 1.07 -31.21
C LEU A 118 -2.01 0.78 -31.53
N LYS A 119 -2.88 0.81 -30.51
CA LYS A 119 -4.34 0.79 -30.60
C LYS A 119 -4.87 1.83 -29.61
N GLN A 120 -5.82 2.67 -30.04
CA GLN A 120 -6.44 3.65 -29.15
C GLN A 120 -6.87 2.96 -27.84
N PRO A 121 -6.43 3.42 -26.66
CA PRO A 121 -6.95 2.90 -25.42
C PRO A 121 -8.44 3.21 -25.38
N THR A 122 -9.25 2.19 -25.11
CA THR A 122 -10.62 2.39 -24.65
C THR A 122 -10.54 3.37 -23.48
N GLU A 123 -11.30 4.47 -23.53
CA GLU A 123 -11.30 5.50 -22.49
C GLU A 123 -11.28 4.82 -21.11
N VAL A 124 -10.25 5.11 -20.33
CA VAL A 124 -10.19 4.63 -18.94
C VAL A 124 -11.37 5.31 -18.26
N GLU A 125 -12.41 4.54 -17.92
CA GLU A 125 -13.55 5.06 -17.17
C GLU A 125 -13.01 5.63 -15.86
N GLU A 126 -12.98 6.96 -15.75
CA GLU A 126 -12.71 7.63 -14.48
C GLU A 126 -13.75 7.11 -13.48
N SER A 127 -13.29 6.58 -12.34
CA SER A 127 -14.21 6.15 -11.30
C SER A 127 -14.96 7.36 -10.77
N TYR A 128 -16.29 7.29 -10.79
CA TYR A 128 -17.16 8.33 -10.21
C TYR A 128 -17.33 8.18 -8.70
N ASP A 129 -16.77 7.14 -8.08
CA ASP A 129 -16.85 6.94 -6.63
C ASP A 129 -15.97 7.99 -5.90
N PRO A 130 -16.57 8.85 -5.06
CA PRO A 130 -15.83 9.86 -4.31
C PRO A 130 -14.71 9.28 -3.42
N GLN A 131 -14.86 8.06 -2.91
CA GLN A 131 -13.84 7.40 -2.09
C GLN A 131 -12.64 6.99 -2.93
N VAL A 132 -12.87 6.47 -4.15
CA VAL A 132 -11.80 6.12 -5.09
C VAL A 132 -11.04 7.35 -5.53
N VAL A 133 -11.75 8.42 -5.90
CA VAL A 133 -11.13 9.70 -6.26
C VAL A 133 -10.32 10.26 -5.09
N LEU A 134 -10.84 10.20 -3.86
CA LEU A 134 -10.11 10.71 -2.70
C LEU A 134 -8.84 9.89 -2.43
N ALA A 135 -8.92 8.56 -2.46
CA ALA A 135 -7.76 7.68 -2.27
C ALA A 135 -6.67 7.94 -3.34
N GLN A 136 -7.08 8.11 -4.61
CA GLN A 136 -6.18 8.49 -5.71
C GLN A 136 -5.49 9.83 -5.44
N ARG A 137 -6.25 10.86 -5.03
CA ARG A 137 -5.71 12.18 -4.73
C ARG A 137 -4.72 12.16 -3.58
N VAL A 138 -4.95 11.33 -2.55
CA VAL A 138 -3.96 11.13 -1.48
C VAL A 138 -2.74 10.40 -2.03
N TYR A 139 -2.92 9.33 -2.82
CA TYR A 139 -1.79 8.60 -3.42
C TYR A 139 -0.89 9.49 -4.28
N LEU A 140 -1.47 10.44 -5.00
CA LEU A 140 -0.78 11.44 -5.84
C LEU A 140 -0.20 12.63 -5.05
N GLY A 141 -0.47 12.74 -3.75
CA GLY A 141 0.03 13.83 -2.90
C GLY A 141 -0.80 15.13 -2.96
N GLU A 142 -1.99 15.13 -3.54
CA GLU A 142 -2.89 16.30 -3.58
C GLU A 142 -3.74 16.47 -2.31
N LYS A 143 -3.83 15.39 -1.52
CA LYS A 143 -4.54 15.34 -0.24
C LYS A 143 -3.67 14.64 0.81
N ASP A 144 -3.86 15.03 2.05
CA ASP A 144 -3.00 14.53 3.14
C ASP A 144 -3.39 13.13 3.60
N ARG A 145 -4.69 12.80 3.61
CA ARG A 145 -5.16 11.56 4.23
C ARG A 145 -6.49 11.06 3.66
N PHE A 146 -6.62 9.74 3.62
CA PHE A 146 -7.83 8.99 3.32
C PHE A 146 -7.94 7.84 4.33
N ASP A 147 -9.14 7.63 4.83
CA ASP A 147 -9.47 6.55 5.75
C ASP A 147 -10.76 5.86 5.26
N MET A 148 -10.78 4.53 5.28
CA MET A 148 -11.94 3.74 4.89
C MET A 148 -12.09 2.55 5.83
N LEU A 149 -13.14 2.60 6.66
CA LEU A 149 -13.54 1.49 7.51
C LEU A 149 -14.31 0.45 6.69
N MET A 150 -13.92 -0.81 6.84
CA MET A 150 -14.51 -2.00 6.24
C MET A 150 -14.95 -2.98 7.35
N PRO A 151 -15.70 -4.04 7.02
CA PRO A 151 -16.12 -5.04 8.00
C PRO A 151 -14.96 -5.69 8.77
N SER A 152 -13.95 -6.17 8.04
CA SER A 152 -12.68 -6.79 8.48
C SER A 152 -11.60 -5.89 9.05
N SER A 153 -11.55 -4.66 8.54
CA SER A 153 -10.33 -3.85 8.55
C SER A 153 -10.58 -2.36 8.34
N GLU A 154 -9.53 -1.57 8.47
CA GLU A 154 -9.48 -0.16 8.10
C GLU A 154 -8.29 0.08 7.18
N LEU A 155 -8.55 0.74 6.04
CA LEU A 155 -7.51 1.22 5.14
C LEU A 155 -7.22 2.69 5.46
N ILE A 156 -5.95 2.99 5.72
CA ILE A 156 -5.45 4.36 5.92
C ILE A 156 -4.39 4.62 4.85
N ILE A 157 -4.56 5.69 4.08
CA ILE A 157 -3.53 6.21 3.17
C ILE A 157 -3.21 7.63 3.65
N GLU A 158 -1.96 7.92 3.93
CA GLU A 158 -1.55 9.24 4.41
C GLU A 158 -0.20 9.70 3.84
N ASN A 159 -0.13 10.98 3.47
CA ASN A 159 1.12 11.68 3.24
C ASN A 159 1.54 12.34 4.55
N THR A 160 2.75 12.05 5.00
CA THR A 160 3.29 12.64 6.23
C THR A 160 4.77 12.97 6.07
N THR A 161 5.30 13.73 7.02
CA THR A 161 6.71 14.10 7.06
C THR A 161 7.35 13.50 8.30
N VAL A 162 8.41 12.70 8.11
CA VAL A 162 9.22 12.13 9.19
C VAL A 162 10.61 12.75 9.12
N GLY A 163 10.91 13.65 10.07
CA GLY A 163 12.11 14.48 10.02
C GLY A 163 12.08 15.40 8.80
N THR A 164 12.96 15.18 7.82
CA THR A 164 13.00 15.93 6.56
C THR A 164 12.46 15.15 5.36
N LYS A 165 12.05 13.89 5.55
CA LYS A 165 11.57 13.03 4.46
C LYS A 165 10.06 13.09 4.37
N GLN A 166 9.54 13.31 3.16
CA GLN A 166 8.12 13.14 2.85
C GLN A 166 7.86 11.68 2.49
N ILE A 167 6.84 11.09 3.09
CA ILE A 167 6.50 9.70 2.90
C ILE A 167 5.02 9.53 2.61
N LEU A 168 4.68 8.53 1.80
CA LEU A 168 3.35 7.97 1.68
C LEU A 168 3.28 6.71 2.54
N ARG A 169 2.30 6.63 3.43
CA ARG A 169 2.01 5.44 4.23
C ARG A 169 0.68 4.85 3.81
N LEU A 170 0.64 3.54 3.64
CA LEU A 170 -0.57 2.76 3.48
C LEU A 170 -0.63 1.74 4.60
N THR A 171 -1.60 1.87 5.49
CA THR A 171 -1.82 0.93 6.59
C THR A 171 -3.13 0.20 6.37
N ILE A 172 -3.11 -1.11 6.60
CA ILE A 172 -4.33 -1.91 6.75
C ILE A 172 -4.31 -2.48 8.15
N ASP A 173 -5.23 -1.99 8.99
CA ASP A 173 -5.45 -2.45 10.37
C ASP A 173 -6.59 -3.48 10.35
N THR A 174 -6.40 -4.66 10.93
CA THR A 174 -7.39 -5.75 10.94
C THR A 174 -7.93 -6.00 12.33
N PHE A 175 -9.25 -6.17 12.47
CA PHE A 175 -9.93 -6.33 13.75
C PHE A 175 -10.08 -7.80 14.19
#